data_AF-A0A933E828-F1
#
_entry.id   AF-A0A933E828-F1
#
_cell.length_a   1.000
_cell.length_b   1.000
_cell.length_c   1.000
_cell.angle_alpha   90.00
_cell.angle_beta   90.00
_cell.angle_gamma   90.00
#
_symmetry.space_group_name_H-M   'P 1'
#
loop_
_entity.id
_entity.type
_entity.pdbx_description
1 polymer ?
#
loop_
_entity_poly.entity_id
_entity_poly.type
_entity_poly.pdbx_seq_one_letter_code
_entity_poly.pdbx_strand_id
1 'polypeptide(L)' 'MRTRMAAMAAAGALLAGFGPAFGDGPVDPLVQRREAKLREAWFTGNNWTVDYDAARARASGEGKLIFAYFTRSYSP' A
#
# COMPACT_ATOMS: atom_id res chain seq x y z
N MET A 1 25.00 43.15 -41.62
CA MET A 1 23.71 43.19 -42.34
C MET A 1 23.31 41.77 -42.70
N ARG A 2 22.13 41.31 -42.23
CA ARG A 2 21.37 40.12 -42.67
C ARG A 2 22.11 38.77 -42.55
N THR A 3 21.66 37.82 -41.74
CA THR A 3 20.49 36.98 -42.08
C THR A 3 20.08 36.06 -40.90
N ARG A 4 18.77 36.02 -40.63
CA ARG A 4 17.94 34.84 -40.24
C ARG A 4 18.28 34.17 -38.90
N MET A 5 17.67 34.62 -37.80
CA MET A 5 16.44 34.02 -37.24
C MET A 5 15.84 32.86 -38.06
N ALA A 6 15.97 31.64 -37.55
CA ALA A 6 14.91 30.61 -37.42
C ALA A 6 15.57 29.26 -37.08
N ALA A 7 15.49 28.85 -35.81
CA ALA A 7 15.54 27.46 -35.40
C ALA A 7 14.73 27.37 -34.10
N MET A 8 13.41 27.41 -34.21
CA MET A 8 12.58 26.23 -34.42
C MET A 8 12.50 25.42 -33.12
N ALA A 9 11.40 25.68 -32.42
CA ALA A 9 10.90 24.94 -31.27
C ALA A 9 10.92 23.43 -31.52
N ALA A 10 11.70 22.70 -30.72
CA ALA A 10 11.57 21.26 -30.56
C ALA A 10 12.32 20.80 -29.30
N ALA A 11 11.75 21.08 -28.12
CA ALA A 11 12.26 20.54 -26.85
C ALA A 11 11.11 20.13 -25.91
N GLY A 12 10.03 19.61 -26.47
CA GLY A 12 8.77 19.35 -25.76
C GLY A 12 8.34 17.88 -25.66
N ALA A 13 9.20 16.89 -25.90
CA ALA A 13 8.74 15.49 -25.95
C ALA A 13 9.78 14.46 -25.46
N LEU A 14 10.26 14.58 -24.21
CA LEU A 14 11.17 13.58 -23.64
C LEU A 14 10.95 13.30 -22.14
N LEU A 15 9.72 13.42 -21.64
CA LEU A 15 9.39 13.05 -20.25
C LEU A 15 8.21 12.05 -20.10
N ALA A 16 7.69 11.48 -21.19
CA ALA A 16 6.59 10.50 -21.12
C ALA A 16 7.06 9.02 -21.03
N GLY A 17 8.32 8.77 -20.66
CA GLY A 17 8.94 7.44 -20.79
C GLY A 17 9.25 6.69 -19.48
N PHE A 18 9.04 7.30 -18.31
CA PHE A 18 9.26 6.64 -17.01
C PHE A 18 7.97 6.67 -16.18
N GLY A 19 6.90 6.11 -16.75
CA GLY A 19 5.86 5.52 -15.90
C GLY A 19 6.50 4.36 -15.15
N PRO A 20 6.25 4.20 -13.84
CA PRO A 20 6.77 3.04 -13.14
C PRO A 20 6.17 1.81 -13.81
N ALA A 21 7.04 0.96 -14.34
CA ALA A 21 6.71 -0.43 -14.64
C ALA A 21 6.49 -1.15 -13.30
N PHE A 22 5.44 -0.78 -12.57
CA PHE A 22 4.84 -1.64 -11.55
C PHE A 22 4.12 -2.74 -12.31
N GLY A 23 4.91 -3.68 -12.83
CA GLY A 23 4.41 -4.76 -13.64
C GLY A 23 3.45 -5.64 -12.85
N ASP A 24 2.39 -6.06 -13.53
CA ASP A 24 1.48 -7.15 -13.17
C ASP A 24 2.24 -8.50 -13.17
N GLY A 25 3.29 -8.62 -12.36
CA GLY A 25 3.91 -9.89 -12.06
C GLY A 25 2.91 -10.82 -11.36
N PRO A 26 3.07 -12.15 -11.45
CA PRO A 26 2.20 -13.08 -10.74
C PRO A 26 2.17 -12.74 -9.25
N VAL A 27 0.98 -12.40 -8.74
CA VAL A 27 0.78 -12.04 -7.33
C VAL A 27 1.12 -13.24 -6.45
N ASP A 28 2.05 -13.08 -5.52
CA ASP A 28 2.46 -14.11 -4.56
C ASP A 28 1.22 -14.75 -3.90
N PRO A 29 1.06 -16.09 -3.99
CA PRO A 29 -0.06 -16.80 -3.36
C PRO A 29 -0.24 -16.50 -1.87
N LEU A 30 0.83 -16.23 -1.14
CA LEU A 30 0.78 -15.86 0.28
C LEU A 30 0.19 -14.46 0.49
N VAL A 31 0.46 -13.54 -0.42
CA VAL A 31 -0.17 -12.20 -0.42
C VAL A 31 -1.66 -12.35 -0.69
N GLN A 32 -2.05 -13.15 -1.70
CA GLN A 32 -3.48 -13.38 -2.00
C GLN A 32 -4.24 -13.95 -0.80
N ARG A 33 -3.65 -14.94 -0.09
CA ARG A 33 -4.26 -15.53 1.11
C ARG A 33 -4.39 -14.54 2.26
N ARG A 34 -3.36 -13.72 2.49
CA ARG A 34 -3.43 -12.64 3.48
C ARG A 34 -4.56 -11.67 3.15
N GLU A 35 -4.61 -11.19 1.92
CA GLU A 35 -5.63 -10.23 1.48
C GLU A 35 -7.04 -10.83 1.54
N ALA A 36 -7.21 -12.11 1.22
CA ALA A 36 -8.49 -12.80 1.39
C ALA A 36 -8.93 -12.84 2.86
N LYS A 37 -8.01 -13.16 3.78
CA LYS A 37 -8.28 -13.21 5.22
C LYS A 37 -8.73 -11.85 5.78
N LEU A 38 -8.04 -10.78 5.38
CA LEU A 38 -8.33 -9.42 5.84
C LEU A 38 -9.67 -8.87 5.31
N ARG A 39 -10.26 -9.50 4.27
CA ARG A 39 -11.59 -9.16 3.74
C ARG A 39 -12.73 -9.92 4.41
N GLU A 40 -12.45 -10.89 5.28
CA GLU A 40 -13.50 -11.65 5.96
C GLU A 40 -14.35 -10.72 6.85
N ALA A 41 -15.66 -10.95 6.90
CA ALA A 41 -16.61 -10.03 7.54
C ALA A 41 -16.35 -9.80 9.04
N TRP A 42 -15.83 -10.80 9.75
CA TRP A 42 -15.46 -10.66 11.17
C TRP A 42 -14.20 -9.78 11.35
N PHE A 43 -13.34 -9.72 10.34
CA PHE A 43 -12.16 -8.85 10.36
C PHE A 43 -12.58 -7.41 10.02
N THR A 44 -13.38 -7.21 8.98
CA THR A 44 -13.81 -5.87 8.55
C THR A 44 -14.90 -5.25 9.41
N GLY A 45 -15.68 -6.05 10.14
CA GLY A 45 -16.75 -5.58 11.03
C GLY A 45 -16.28 -4.94 12.34
N ASN A 46 -14.97 -4.87 12.58
CA ASN A 46 -14.39 -4.35 13.82
C ASN A 46 -13.28 -3.33 13.54
N ASN A 47 -13.11 -2.36 14.44
CA ASN A 47 -12.06 -1.34 14.34
C ASN A 47 -10.73 -1.86 14.92
N TRP A 48 -10.09 -2.79 14.20
CA TRP A 48 -8.75 -3.30 14.57
C TRP A 48 -7.69 -2.21 14.45
N THR A 49 -6.67 -2.27 15.31
CA THR A 49 -5.42 -1.53 15.14
C THR A 49 -4.28 -2.53 14.90
N VAL A 50 -3.33 -2.13 14.06
CA VAL A 50 -2.07 -2.87 13.85
C VAL A 50 -0.92 -2.30 14.68
N ASP A 51 -1.16 -1.20 15.41
CA ASP A 51 -0.21 -0.60 16.33
C ASP A 51 -0.45 -1.14 17.75
N TYR A 52 0.47 -2.00 18.19
CA TYR A 52 0.41 -2.62 19.51
C TYR A 52 0.64 -1.63 20.65
N ASP A 53 1.50 -0.63 20.47
CA ASP A 53 1.79 0.37 21.51
C ASP A 53 0.60 1.29 21.73
N ALA A 54 -0.07 1.70 20.64
CA ALA A 54 -1.33 2.44 20.73
C ALA A 54 -2.43 1.62 21.42
N ALA A 55 -2.55 0.32 21.08
CA ALA A 55 -3.49 -0.58 21.75
C ALA A 55 -3.23 -0.70 23.25
N ARG A 56 -1.95 -0.82 23.63
CA ARG A 56 -1.51 -0.92 25.02
C ARG A 56 -1.78 0.35 25.82
N ALA A 57 -1.48 1.52 25.26
CA ALA A 57 -1.76 2.80 25.90
C ALA A 57 -3.27 2.97 26.16
N ARG A 58 -4.10 2.68 25.15
CA ARG A 58 -5.56 2.74 25.27
C ARG A 58 -6.10 1.76 26.32
N ALA A 59 -5.69 0.49 26.27
CA ALA A 59 -6.15 -0.53 27.19
C ALA A 59 -5.79 -0.22 28.65
N SER A 60 -4.57 0.29 28.89
CA SER A 60 -4.13 0.75 30.21
C SER A 60 -4.94 1.95 30.70
N GLY A 61 -5.25 2.91 29.83
CA GLY A 61 -6.06 4.07 30.19
C GLY A 61 -7.53 3.73 30.48
N GLU A 62 -8.07 2.72 29.79
CA GLU A 62 -9.46 2.26 29.96
C GLU A 62 -9.63 1.15 31.01
N GLY A 63 -8.53 0.62 31.58
CA GLY A 63 -8.58 -0.51 32.52
C GLY A 63 -9.08 -1.81 31.88
N LYS A 64 -8.79 -2.03 30.59
CA LYS A 64 -9.26 -3.19 29.81
C LYS A 64 -8.13 -4.14 29.43
N LEU A 65 -8.50 -5.38 29.15
CA LEU A 65 -7.59 -6.36 28.56
C LEU A 65 -7.45 -6.14 27.05
N ILE A 66 -6.29 -6.51 26.51
CA ILE A 66 -6.05 -6.54 25.06
C ILE A 66 -6.43 -7.91 24.53
N PHE A 67 -7.33 -7.94 23.55
CA PHE A 67 -7.54 -9.12 22.72
C PHE A 67 -6.72 -8.97 21.43
N ALA A 68 -5.72 -9.84 21.25
CA ALA A 68 -4.86 -9.83 20.08
C ALA A 68 -5.10 -11.09 19.24
N TYR A 69 -5.15 -10.92 17.92
CA TYR A 69 -5.29 -12.00 16.96
C TYR A 69 -4.12 -11.98 15.98
N PHE A 70 -3.45 -13.13 15.84
CA PHE A 70 -2.33 -13.31 14.92
C PHE A 70 -2.76 -14.24 13.78
N THR A 71 -2.47 -13.85 12.55
CA THR A 71 -2.74 -14.66 11.36
C THR A 71 -1.49 -14.83 10.52
N ARG A 72 -1.40 -15.95 9.82
CA ARG A 72 -0.28 -16.32 8.95
C ARG A 72 -0.83 -16.89 7.65
N SER A 73 -0.35 -16.40 6.51
CA SER A 73 -0.84 -16.77 5.18
C SER A 73 -0.32 -18.12 4.66
N TYR A 74 0.68 -18.71 5.32
CA TYR A 74 1.34 -19.95 4.89
C TYR A 74 0.86 -21.21 5.62
N SER A 75 0.01 -21.10 6.64
CA SER A 75 -0.55 -22.24 7.37
C SER A 75 -2.06 -22.35 7.11
N PRO A 76 -2.60 -23.54 6.78
CA PRO A 76 -4.05 -23.78 6.71
C PRO A 76 -4.74 -23.52 8.05
#